data_AF-A0A919BWC5-F1
#
_entry.id   AF-A0A919BWC5-F1
#
_cell.length_a   1.000
_cell.length_b   1.000
_cell.length_c   1.000
_cell.angle_alpha   90.00
_cell.angle_beta   90.00
_cell.angle_gamma   90.00
#
_symmetry.space_group_name_H-M   'P 1'
#
loop_
_entity.id
_entity.type
_entity.pdbx_description
1 polymer ?
#
loop_
_entity_poly.entity_id
_entity_poly.type
_entity_poly.pdbx_seq_one_letter_code
_entity_poly.pdbx_strand_id
1 'polypeptide(L)'
;MAITALPPDTDADIARVTEALAMITPRWNVRIMLALSGPPLRYSELAARVPWLQNGQLHPKLKSLCDAGLVERTEHTARHVAYGHTDRGAALLPVLPVIVAWAEEHLEKPERPLPAIEQVEDSLILLTRRHAAALLWVLKQRGEVSGRALARMVMPSSDWTNVYPPLRQLVADGLVDTDGIGRPYRLSAAGDGLGPVLGALSAWSAGQPLSKAGQHPVWGHPQVMPAPKGWVSNQSRPTWRNRDLFSHATPARPVVAVPAGGPRR
;
A
#
# COMPACT_ATOMS: atom_id res chain seq x y z
N MET A 1 28.95 14.55 13.67
CA MET A 1 29.32 13.46 12.75
C MET A 1 28.08 13.02 11.99
N ALA A 2 28.17 13.00 10.66
CA ALA A 2 27.05 12.83 9.74
C ALA A 2 26.80 11.34 9.49
N ILE A 3 25.58 10.88 9.74
CA ILE A 3 25.06 9.62 9.20
C ILE A 3 23.89 10.04 8.31
N THR A 4 24.21 10.27 7.04
CA THR A 4 23.29 10.85 6.04
C THR A 4 22.54 9.76 5.25
N ALA A 5 22.82 8.48 5.48
CA ALA A 5 22.18 7.34 4.85
C ALA A 5 21.71 6.32 5.90
N LEU A 6 20.75 5.47 5.54
CA LEU A 6 20.31 4.36 6.38
C LEU A 6 21.43 3.31 6.55
N PRO A 7 21.44 2.52 7.64
CA PRO A 7 22.38 1.41 7.76
C PRO A 7 22.22 0.44 6.57
N PRO A 8 23.31 -0.16 6.05
CA PRO A 8 23.27 -0.98 4.83
C PRO A 8 22.31 -2.19 4.97
N ASP A 9 22.24 -2.78 6.16
CA ASP A 9 21.30 -3.89 6.42
C ASP A 9 19.84 -3.44 6.32
N THR A 10 19.54 -2.20 6.73
CA THR A 10 18.20 -1.60 6.62
C THR A 10 17.84 -1.32 5.17
N ASP A 11 18.77 -0.78 4.39
CA ASP A 11 18.54 -0.52 2.96
C ASP A 11 18.30 -1.81 2.18
N ALA A 12 19.08 -2.85 2.45
CA ALA A 12 18.89 -4.17 1.85
C ALA A 12 17.52 -4.76 2.22
N ASP A 13 17.06 -4.54 3.44
CA ASP A 13 15.75 -5.03 3.90
C ASP A 13 14.58 -4.30 3.27
N ILE A 14 14.65 -2.97 3.21
CA ILE A 14 13.66 -2.14 2.51
C ILE A 14 13.60 -2.54 1.04
N ALA A 15 14.74 -2.75 0.39
CA ALA A 15 14.80 -3.20 -1.00
C ALA A 15 14.13 -4.57 -1.18
N ARG A 16 14.45 -5.54 -0.33
CA ARG A 16 13.84 -6.87 -0.34
C ARG A 16 12.32 -6.85 -0.18
N VAL A 17 11.81 -6.07 0.79
CA VAL A 17 10.35 -5.95 0.99
C VAL A 17 9.70 -5.20 -0.17
N THR A 18 10.33 -4.16 -0.69
CA THR A 18 9.83 -3.42 -1.86
C THR A 18 9.75 -4.33 -3.09
N GLU A 19 10.76 -5.17 -3.31
CA GLU A 19 10.77 -6.16 -4.38
C GLU A 19 9.66 -7.20 -4.17
N ALA A 20 9.51 -7.73 -2.96
CA ALA A 20 8.44 -8.68 -2.61
C ALA A 20 7.05 -8.12 -2.94
N LEU A 21 6.78 -6.88 -2.51
CA LEU A 21 5.54 -6.18 -2.83
C LEU A 21 5.38 -6.00 -4.34
N ALA A 22 6.42 -5.56 -5.05
CA ALA A 22 6.39 -5.39 -6.50
C ALA A 22 6.09 -6.68 -7.29
N MET A 23 6.42 -7.86 -6.74
CA MET A 23 6.08 -9.14 -7.36
C MET A 23 4.59 -9.50 -7.24
N ILE A 24 3.95 -9.15 -6.11
CA ILE A 24 2.56 -9.58 -5.80
C ILE A 24 1.50 -8.53 -6.06
N THR A 25 1.84 -7.25 -5.97
CA THR A 25 0.92 -6.13 -6.19
C THR A 25 0.35 -6.03 -7.61
N PRO A 26 1.07 -6.41 -8.70
CA PRO A 26 0.53 -6.26 -10.04
C PRO A 26 -0.83 -6.92 -10.15
N ARG A 27 -1.79 -6.17 -10.71
CA ARG A 27 -3.19 -6.57 -10.84
C ARG A 27 -3.28 -8.03 -11.32
N TRP A 28 -3.95 -8.85 -10.51
CA TRP A 28 -4.27 -10.27 -10.70
C TRP A 28 -3.23 -11.30 -10.25
N ASN A 29 -2.02 -10.88 -9.90
CA ASN A 29 -0.96 -11.81 -9.51
C ASN A 29 -1.38 -12.64 -8.29
N VAL A 30 -1.86 -12.01 -7.21
CA VAL A 30 -2.35 -12.72 -6.01
C VAL A 30 -3.50 -13.68 -6.36
N ARG A 31 -4.46 -13.25 -7.17
CA ARG A 31 -5.60 -14.08 -7.59
C ARG A 31 -5.17 -15.32 -8.40
N ILE A 32 -4.23 -15.14 -9.33
CA ILE A 32 -3.68 -16.24 -10.13
C ILE A 32 -2.89 -17.20 -9.22
N MET A 33 -2.10 -16.67 -8.28
CA MET A 33 -1.40 -17.49 -7.30
C MET A 33 -2.38 -18.32 -6.46
N LEU A 34 -3.45 -17.71 -5.95
CA LEU A 34 -4.48 -18.45 -5.22
C LEU A 34 -5.16 -19.52 -6.09
N ALA A 35 -5.44 -19.22 -7.37
CA ALA A 35 -6.02 -20.20 -8.29
C ALA A 35 -5.09 -21.39 -8.61
N LEU A 36 -3.77 -21.19 -8.50
CA LEU A 36 -2.72 -22.21 -8.64
C LEU A 36 -2.46 -22.98 -7.33
N SER A 37 -3.14 -22.67 -6.24
CA SER A 37 -3.01 -23.42 -5.00
C SER A 37 -3.44 -24.88 -5.21
N GLY A 38 -2.52 -25.81 -4.94
CA GLY A 38 -2.71 -27.24 -5.18
C GLY A 38 -1.76 -27.81 -6.25
N PRO A 39 -2.15 -28.90 -6.93
CA PRO A 39 -1.29 -29.52 -7.94
C PRO A 39 -1.13 -28.61 -9.17
N PRO A 40 -0.01 -28.75 -9.93
CA PRO A 40 0.21 -28.00 -11.15
C PRO A 40 -0.95 -28.14 -12.15
N LEU A 41 -1.33 -27.03 -12.79
CA LEU A 41 -2.45 -26.93 -13.71
C LEU A 41 -1.99 -26.62 -15.12
N ARG A 42 -2.66 -27.20 -16.12
CA ARG A 42 -2.52 -26.75 -17.50
C ARG A 42 -3.12 -25.36 -17.68
N TYR A 43 -2.71 -24.66 -18.74
CA TYR A 43 -3.23 -23.33 -19.06
C TYR A 43 -4.76 -23.30 -19.14
N SER A 44 -5.39 -24.28 -19.80
CA SER A 44 -6.85 -24.35 -19.94
C SER A 44 -7.57 -24.56 -18.60
N GLU A 45 -7.00 -25.35 -17.72
CA GLU A 45 -7.54 -25.62 -16.38
C GLU A 45 -7.44 -24.38 -15.50
N LEU A 46 -6.30 -23.69 -15.55
CA LEU A 46 -6.14 -22.42 -14.85
C LEU A 46 -7.07 -21.35 -15.42
N ALA A 47 -7.17 -21.21 -16.74
CA ALA A 47 -8.07 -20.26 -17.39
C ALA A 47 -9.54 -20.46 -16.98
N ALA A 48 -9.96 -21.71 -16.81
CA ALA A 48 -11.30 -22.04 -16.29
C ALA A 48 -11.51 -21.60 -14.83
N ARG A 49 -10.45 -21.52 -14.01
CA ARG A 49 -10.50 -21.02 -12.63
C ARG A 49 -10.49 -19.49 -12.51
N VAL A 50 -10.06 -18.78 -13.56
CA VAL A 50 -9.99 -17.30 -13.58
C VAL A 50 -10.78 -16.70 -14.75
N PRO A 51 -12.08 -17.01 -14.90
CA PRO A 51 -12.88 -16.63 -16.08
C PRO A 51 -13.08 -15.12 -16.24
N TRP A 52 -12.79 -14.31 -15.22
CA TRP A 52 -12.83 -12.84 -15.28
C TRP A 52 -11.63 -12.22 -16.01
N LEU A 53 -10.56 -13.00 -16.28
CA LEU A 53 -9.45 -12.54 -17.12
C LEU A 53 -9.85 -12.58 -18.58
N GLN A 54 -9.67 -11.45 -19.29
CA GLN A 54 -9.93 -11.40 -20.72
C GLN A 54 -8.94 -12.29 -21.48
N ASN A 55 -9.34 -12.73 -22.67
CA ASN A 55 -8.50 -13.54 -23.55
C ASN A 55 -7.13 -12.88 -23.76
N GLY A 56 -6.06 -13.66 -23.60
CA GLY A 56 -4.68 -13.19 -23.74
C GLY A 56 -4.11 -12.47 -22.51
N GLN A 57 -4.87 -12.22 -21.44
CA GLN A 57 -4.34 -11.59 -20.23
C GLN A 57 -3.62 -12.57 -19.29
N LEU A 58 -3.99 -13.85 -19.30
CA LEU A 58 -3.40 -14.85 -18.40
C LEU A 58 -1.94 -15.17 -18.78
N HIS A 59 -1.63 -15.29 -20.08
CA HIS A 59 -0.29 -15.61 -20.55
C HIS A 59 0.80 -14.61 -20.08
N PRO A 60 0.68 -13.29 -20.31
CA PRO A 60 1.68 -12.33 -19.84
C PRO A 60 1.80 -12.30 -18.30
N LYS A 61 0.71 -12.57 -17.57
CA LYS A 61 0.72 -12.67 -16.12
C LYS A 61 1.48 -13.90 -15.63
N LEU A 62 1.22 -15.06 -16.22
CA LEU A 62 1.99 -16.27 -15.95
C LEU A 62 3.47 -16.08 -16.27
N LYS A 63 3.78 -15.48 -17.42
CA LYS A 63 5.17 -15.15 -17.77
C LYS A 63 5.82 -14.26 -16.70
N SER A 64 5.15 -13.19 -16.27
CA SER A 64 5.67 -12.32 -15.22
C SER A 64 5.86 -13.03 -13.88
N LEU A 65 4.96 -13.94 -13.50
CA LEU A 65 5.10 -14.74 -12.28
C LEU A 65 6.23 -15.76 -12.36
N CYS A 66 6.46 -16.34 -13.55
CA CYS A 66 7.61 -17.20 -13.81
C CYS A 66 8.92 -16.42 -13.77
N ASP A 67 8.97 -15.25 -14.42
CA ASP A 67 10.15 -14.38 -14.44
C ASP A 67 10.47 -13.87 -13.00
N ALA A 68 9.46 -13.71 -12.14
CA ALA A 68 9.61 -13.39 -10.72
C ALA A 68 9.95 -14.61 -9.83
N GLY A 69 10.00 -15.83 -10.39
CA GLY A 69 10.28 -17.05 -9.65
C GLY A 69 9.20 -17.49 -8.67
N LEU A 70 7.95 -17.03 -8.84
CA LEU A 70 6.80 -17.40 -7.99
C LEU A 70 5.99 -18.58 -8.57
N VAL A 71 6.10 -18.78 -9.87
CA VAL A 71 5.44 -19.86 -10.62
C VAL A 71 6.48 -20.57 -11.46
N GLU A 72 6.39 -21.89 -11.56
CA GLU A 72 7.20 -22.68 -12.49
C GLU A 72 6.36 -23.15 -13.67
N ARG A 73 7.00 -23.23 -14.84
CA ARG A 73 6.43 -23.79 -16.06
C ARG A 73 7.11 -25.12 -16.35
N THR A 74 6.36 -26.21 -16.24
CA THR A 74 6.86 -27.56 -16.48
C THR A 74 6.34 -28.08 -17.81
N GLU A 75 7.25 -28.37 -18.74
CA GLU A 75 6.93 -28.94 -20.05
C GLU A 75 7.11 -30.45 -20.02
N HIS A 76 6.00 -31.20 -20.00
CA HIS A 76 6.04 -32.65 -20.07
C HIS A 76 6.17 -33.14 -21.52
N THR A 77 5.53 -32.43 -22.46
CA THR A 77 5.67 -32.61 -23.92
C THR A 77 5.38 -31.27 -24.61
N ALA A 78 5.66 -31.15 -25.92
CA ALA A 78 5.34 -29.96 -26.71
C ALA A 78 3.85 -29.54 -26.66
N ARG A 79 2.93 -30.46 -26.31
CA ARG A 79 1.48 -30.19 -26.16
C ARG A 79 1.01 -30.22 -24.70
N HIS A 80 1.90 -30.47 -23.75
CA HIS A 80 1.55 -30.61 -22.34
C HIS A 80 2.48 -29.74 -21.49
N VAL A 81 1.99 -28.56 -21.15
CA VAL A 81 2.65 -27.61 -20.26
C VAL A 81 1.76 -27.41 -19.04
N ALA A 82 2.34 -27.57 -17.86
CA ALA A 82 1.71 -27.32 -16.57
C ALA A 82 2.38 -26.13 -15.86
N TYR A 83 1.63 -25.45 -15.01
CA TYR A 83 2.08 -24.34 -14.18
C TYR A 83 1.80 -24.67 -12.72
N GLY A 84 2.79 -24.48 -11.86
CA GLY A 84 2.69 -24.71 -10.42
C GLY A 84 3.41 -23.61 -9.64
N HIS A 85 3.26 -23.60 -8.33
CA HIS A 85 4.10 -22.74 -7.50
C HIS A 85 5.52 -23.29 -7.43
N THR A 86 6.51 -22.40 -7.48
CA THR A 86 7.83 -22.72 -6.93
C THR A 86 7.74 -22.83 -5.41
N ASP A 87 8.77 -23.39 -4.76
CA ASP A 87 8.88 -23.37 -3.29
C ASP A 87 8.78 -21.94 -2.74
N ARG A 88 9.41 -20.98 -3.43
CA ARG A 88 9.35 -19.55 -3.08
C ARG A 88 7.92 -19.00 -3.21
N GLY A 89 7.20 -19.33 -4.28
CA GLY A 89 5.81 -18.92 -4.47
C GLY A 89 4.87 -19.52 -3.43
N ALA A 90 5.04 -20.80 -3.10
CA ALA A 90 4.27 -21.48 -2.07
C ALA A 90 4.51 -20.88 -0.68
N ALA A 91 5.77 -20.56 -0.35
CA ALA A 91 6.13 -19.92 0.91
C ALA A 91 5.58 -18.49 1.08
N LEU A 92 5.13 -17.84 -0.01
CA LEU A 92 4.53 -16.50 0.03
C LEU A 92 3.05 -16.53 0.39
N LEU A 93 2.32 -17.60 0.04
CA LEU A 93 0.89 -17.71 0.25
C LEU A 93 0.46 -17.46 1.72
N PRO A 94 1.19 -17.96 2.74
CA PRO A 94 0.82 -17.70 4.14
C PRO A 94 1.07 -16.25 4.60
N VAL A 95 1.71 -15.39 3.79
CA VAL A 95 1.80 -13.94 4.07
C VAL A 95 0.46 -13.24 3.80
N LEU A 96 -0.33 -13.73 2.84
CA LEU A 96 -1.62 -13.14 2.47
C LEU A 96 -2.61 -13.05 3.66
N PRO A 97 -2.85 -14.10 4.47
CA PRO A 97 -3.71 -13.97 5.65
C PRO A 97 -3.16 -13.03 6.72
N VAL A 98 -1.84 -12.81 6.80
CA VAL A 98 -1.24 -11.81 7.70
C VAL A 98 -1.62 -10.39 7.26
N ILE A 99 -1.62 -10.14 5.94
CA ILE A 99 -2.09 -8.87 5.36
C ILE A 99 -3.57 -8.65 5.66
N VAL A 100 -4.40 -9.69 5.49
CA VAL A 100 -5.85 -9.62 5.81
C VAL A 100 -6.06 -9.29 7.29
N ALA A 101 -5.40 -10.00 8.19
CA ALA A 101 -5.56 -9.77 9.63
C ALA A 101 -5.22 -8.32 10.03
N TRP A 102 -4.14 -7.78 9.48
CA TRP A 102 -3.79 -6.37 9.68
C TRP A 102 -4.86 -5.42 9.11
N ALA A 103 -5.34 -5.69 7.90
CA ALA A 103 -6.35 -4.87 7.25
C ALA A 103 -7.67 -4.82 8.05
N GLU A 104 -8.13 -5.97 8.55
CA GLU A 104 -9.35 -6.09 9.36
C GLU A 104 -9.25 -5.37 10.71
N GLU A 105 -8.06 -5.30 11.28
CA GLU A 105 -7.80 -4.63 12.55
C GLU A 105 -7.67 -3.11 12.41
N HIS A 106 -7.00 -2.64 11.35
CA HIS A 106 -6.52 -1.27 11.27
C HIS A 106 -7.14 -0.39 10.18
N LEU A 107 -7.68 -0.97 9.10
CA LEU A 107 -8.32 -0.19 8.05
C LEU A 107 -9.79 0.09 8.40
N GLU A 108 -10.31 1.21 7.90
CA GLU A 108 -11.73 1.53 8.08
C GLU A 108 -12.59 0.40 7.50
N LYS A 109 -13.47 -0.15 8.35
CA LYS A 109 -14.36 -1.23 7.94
C LYS A 109 -15.40 -0.66 6.99
N PRO A 110 -15.45 -1.14 5.73
CA PRO A 110 -16.50 -0.71 4.82
C PRO A 110 -17.87 -1.12 5.38
N GLU A 111 -18.93 -0.38 5.02
CA GLU A 111 -20.31 -0.66 5.45
C GLU A 111 -20.74 -2.11 5.12
N ARG A 112 -20.11 -2.69 4.10
CA ARG A 112 -20.22 -4.11 3.76
C ARG A 112 -18.84 -4.77 3.82
N PRO A 113 -18.67 -5.92 4.49
CA PRO A 113 -17.39 -6.62 4.53
C PRO A 113 -16.89 -6.94 3.12
N LEU A 114 -15.64 -6.55 2.82
CA LEU A 114 -14.99 -6.89 1.55
C LEU A 114 -14.50 -8.35 1.59
N PRO A 115 -14.52 -9.06 0.45
CA PRO A 115 -13.83 -10.34 0.33
C PRO A 115 -12.35 -10.22 0.71
N ALA A 116 -11.79 -11.24 1.37
CA ALA A 116 -10.40 -11.23 1.82
C ALA A 116 -9.39 -10.87 0.72
N ILE A 117 -9.64 -11.31 -0.52
CA ILE A 117 -8.77 -10.98 -1.67
C ILE A 117 -8.77 -9.50 -2.03
N GLU A 118 -9.90 -8.81 -1.89
CA GLU A 118 -9.98 -7.38 -2.14
C GLU A 118 -9.25 -6.60 -1.04
N GLN A 119 -9.37 -7.05 0.22
CA GLN A 119 -8.62 -6.49 1.34
C GLN A 119 -7.11 -6.63 1.15
N VAL A 120 -6.64 -7.78 0.64
CA VAL A 120 -5.22 -7.97 0.29
C VAL A 120 -4.80 -7.00 -0.80
N GLU A 121 -5.56 -6.92 -1.90
CA GLU A 121 -5.23 -6.04 -3.03
C GLU A 121 -5.16 -4.57 -2.61
N ASP A 122 -6.13 -4.10 -1.82
CA ASP A 122 -6.16 -2.73 -1.29
C ASP A 122 -4.96 -2.46 -0.37
N SER A 123 -4.66 -3.38 0.54
CA SER A 123 -3.50 -3.28 1.44
C SER A 123 -2.17 -3.25 0.67
N LEU A 124 -2.04 -4.07 -0.36
CA LEU A 124 -0.86 -4.07 -1.22
C LEU A 124 -0.72 -2.72 -1.95
N ILE A 125 -1.80 -2.15 -2.47
CA ILE A 125 -1.76 -0.82 -3.10
C ILE A 125 -1.23 0.23 -2.14
N LEU A 126 -1.63 0.21 -0.86
CA LEU A 126 -1.11 1.11 0.18
C LEU A 126 0.41 0.95 0.37
N LEU A 127 0.89 -0.29 0.45
CA LEU A 127 2.28 -0.60 0.78
C LEU A 127 3.25 -0.41 -0.39
N THR A 128 2.78 -0.56 -1.62
CA THR A 128 3.63 -0.48 -2.83
C THR A 128 3.78 0.94 -3.36
N ARG A 129 3.17 1.94 -2.71
CA ARG A 129 3.34 3.34 -3.10
C ARG A 129 4.82 3.73 -3.03
N ARG A 130 5.24 4.59 -3.95
CA ARG A 130 6.63 5.03 -4.07
C ARG A 130 7.13 5.60 -2.74
N HIS A 131 8.24 5.07 -2.23
CA HIS A 131 8.88 5.42 -0.96
C HIS A 131 8.10 5.06 0.32
N ALA A 132 6.92 4.43 0.24
CA ALA A 132 6.12 4.10 1.42
C ALA A 132 6.88 3.20 2.40
N ALA A 133 7.37 2.04 1.93
CA ALA A 133 8.13 1.10 2.76
C ALA A 133 9.31 1.76 3.47
N ALA A 134 10.10 2.57 2.75
CA ALA A 134 11.25 3.26 3.31
C ALA A 134 10.86 4.30 4.37
N LEU A 135 9.84 5.13 4.11
CA LEU A 135 9.36 6.12 5.06
C LEU A 135 8.84 5.47 6.35
N LEU A 136 8.04 4.40 6.22
CA LEU A 136 7.53 3.64 7.36
C LEU A 136 8.67 3.04 8.19
N TRP A 137 9.71 2.50 7.53
CA TRP A 137 10.89 1.94 8.19
C TRP A 137 11.67 2.98 9.01
N VAL A 138 11.88 4.17 8.45
CA VAL A 138 12.60 5.24 9.16
C VAL A 138 11.78 5.74 10.34
N LEU A 139 10.47 5.90 10.16
CA LEU A 139 9.57 6.30 11.24
C LEU A 139 9.54 5.27 12.37
N LYS A 140 9.47 3.97 12.06
CA LYS A 140 9.52 2.89 13.07
C LYS A 140 10.79 2.96 13.92
N GLN A 141 11.94 3.18 13.29
CA GLN A 141 13.23 3.21 14.00
C GLN A 141 13.46 4.47 14.83
N ARG A 142 12.90 5.60 14.39
CA ARG A 142 13.22 6.92 14.96
C ARG A 142 12.09 7.48 15.83
N GLY A 143 10.89 6.91 15.77
CA GLY A 143 9.69 7.39 16.45
C GLY A 143 9.12 8.65 15.80
N GLU A 144 9.74 9.81 16.06
CA GLU A 144 9.32 11.12 15.56
C GLU A 144 10.40 11.75 14.67
N VAL A 145 10.04 12.10 13.43
CA VAL A 145 11.00 12.63 12.45
C VAL A 145 10.39 13.75 11.61
N SER A 146 11.10 14.87 11.47
CA SER A 146 10.67 15.94 10.56
C SER A 146 10.76 15.52 9.08
N GLY A 147 9.87 16.07 8.24
CA GLY A 147 9.88 15.79 6.79
C GLY A 147 11.23 16.04 6.12
N ARG A 148 11.94 17.11 6.52
CA ARG A 148 13.29 17.42 6.00
C ARG A 148 14.34 16.39 6.44
N ALA A 149 14.22 15.83 7.64
CA ALA A 149 15.11 14.75 8.07
C ALA A 149 14.79 13.44 7.34
N LEU A 150 13.50 13.11 7.13
CA LEU A 150 13.07 11.98 6.31
C LEU A 150 13.60 12.08 4.87
N ALA A 151 13.47 13.25 4.24
CA ALA A 151 13.96 13.49 2.89
C ALA A 151 15.46 13.19 2.77
N ARG A 152 16.28 13.63 3.73
CA ARG A 152 17.73 13.36 3.72
C ARG A 152 18.07 11.88 3.86
N MET A 153 17.29 11.12 4.63
CA MET A 153 17.55 9.70 4.87
C MET A 153 17.03 8.80 3.74
N VAL A 154 15.84 9.09 3.20
CA VAL A 154 15.15 8.23 2.22
C VAL A 154 15.41 8.66 0.77
N MET A 155 15.67 9.95 0.56
CA MET A 155 15.78 10.55 -0.78
C MET A 155 17.01 11.48 -0.89
N PRO A 156 18.22 11.01 -0.57
CA PRO A 156 19.40 11.87 -0.41
C PRO A 156 19.80 12.62 -1.69
N SER A 157 19.48 12.05 -2.86
CA SER A 157 19.81 12.61 -4.18
C SER A 157 18.66 13.35 -4.86
N SER A 158 17.52 13.54 -4.17
CA SER A 158 16.33 14.21 -4.73
C SER A 158 16.08 15.55 -4.06
N ASP A 159 15.28 16.43 -4.70
CA ASP A 159 14.75 17.61 -4.01
C ASP A 159 13.97 17.17 -2.77
N TRP A 160 14.30 17.76 -1.63
CA TRP A 160 13.75 17.39 -0.33
C TRP A 160 12.23 17.58 -0.24
N THR A 161 11.64 18.44 -1.08
CA THR A 161 10.19 18.63 -1.15
C THR A 161 9.45 17.41 -1.71
N ASN A 162 10.14 16.53 -2.43
CA ASN A 162 9.57 15.29 -2.97
C ASN A 162 9.16 14.28 -1.90
N VAL A 163 9.57 14.47 -0.64
CA VAL A 163 9.13 13.65 0.49
C VAL A 163 7.67 13.91 0.88
N TYR A 164 7.14 15.11 0.58
CA TYR A 164 5.81 15.50 1.06
C TYR A 164 4.65 14.82 0.35
N PRO A 165 4.65 14.63 -0.99
CA PRO A 165 3.59 13.85 -1.64
C PRO A 165 3.37 12.46 -1.03
N PRO A 166 4.39 11.59 -0.87
CA PRO A 166 4.18 10.29 -0.25
C PRO A 166 3.82 10.39 1.25
N LEU A 167 4.36 11.36 1.99
CA LEU A 167 3.97 11.57 3.39
C LEU A 167 2.51 11.98 3.55
N ARG A 168 2.02 12.93 2.74
CA ARG A 168 0.60 13.32 2.75
C ARG A 168 -0.30 12.13 2.42
N GLN A 169 0.15 11.26 1.52
CA GLN A 169 -0.60 10.07 1.19
C GLN A 169 -0.61 9.06 2.35
N LEU A 170 0.52 8.81 3.01
CA LEU A 170 0.57 7.95 4.19
C LEU A 170 -0.30 8.49 5.35
N VAL A 171 -0.39 9.81 5.49
CA VAL A 171 -1.31 10.46 6.44
C VAL A 171 -2.77 10.24 6.03
N ALA A 172 -3.09 10.43 4.74
CA ALA A 172 -4.44 10.19 4.22
C ALA A 172 -4.86 8.71 4.32
N ASP A 173 -3.91 7.80 4.16
CA ASP A 173 -4.08 6.35 4.31
C ASP A 173 -4.11 5.92 5.79
N GLY A 174 -3.92 6.85 6.74
CA GLY A 174 -3.98 6.58 8.18
C GLY A 174 -2.77 5.82 8.74
N LEU A 175 -1.68 5.67 7.99
CA LEU A 175 -0.47 4.94 8.40
C LEU A 175 0.53 5.81 9.16
N VAL A 176 0.43 7.13 9.02
CA VAL A 176 1.35 8.11 9.61
C VAL A 176 0.53 9.24 10.22
N ASP A 177 0.91 9.66 11.42
CA ASP A 177 0.37 10.85 12.07
C ASP A 177 1.31 12.04 11.91
N THR A 178 0.75 13.25 11.96
CA THR A 178 1.51 14.51 12.02
C THR A 178 0.69 15.62 12.69
N ASP A 179 1.35 16.53 13.41
CA ASP A 179 0.70 17.71 14.02
C ASP A 179 0.53 18.87 13.03
N GLY A 180 0.73 18.62 11.74
CA GLY A 180 0.59 19.59 10.66
C GLY A 180 1.88 19.83 9.86
N ILE A 181 1.82 20.76 8.91
CA ILE A 181 2.93 21.02 7.97
C ILE A 181 4.19 21.43 8.74
N GLY A 182 5.28 20.67 8.57
CA GLY A 182 6.58 20.94 9.20
C GLY A 182 6.73 20.42 10.63
N ARG A 183 5.70 19.81 11.21
CA ARG A 183 5.77 19.08 12.48
C ARG A 183 6.32 17.67 12.24
N PRO A 184 6.89 17.01 13.26
CA PRO A 184 7.38 15.65 13.10
C PRO A 184 6.27 14.71 12.68
N TYR A 185 6.63 13.77 11.82
CA TYR A 185 5.83 12.62 11.44
C TYR A 185 6.18 11.45 12.36
N ARG A 186 5.20 10.60 12.65
CA ARG A 186 5.38 9.34 13.39
C ARG A 186 4.43 8.29 12.84
N LEU A 187 4.68 7.02 13.13
CA LEU A 187 3.70 5.98 12.80
C LEU A 187 2.42 6.18 13.62
N SER A 188 1.28 5.99 12.95
CA SER A 188 0.01 5.78 13.64
C SER A 188 -0.04 4.36 14.22
N ALA A 189 -1.09 4.04 14.98
CA ALA A 189 -1.33 2.65 15.41
C ALA A 189 -1.44 1.67 14.23
N ALA A 190 -2.07 2.09 13.12
CA ALA A 190 -2.18 1.27 11.90
C ALA A 190 -0.83 1.07 11.22
N GLY A 191 0.00 2.12 11.16
CA GLY A 191 1.36 2.05 10.63
C GLY A 191 2.28 1.17 11.48
N ASP A 192 2.17 1.22 12.81
CA ASP A 192 2.93 0.35 13.72
C ASP A 192 2.48 -1.12 13.60
N GLY A 193 1.17 -1.33 13.42
CA GLY A 193 0.55 -2.64 13.23
C GLY A 193 1.00 -3.39 11.97
N LEU A 194 1.67 -2.73 11.02
CA LEU A 194 2.24 -3.38 9.83
C LEU A 194 3.43 -4.31 10.15
N GLY A 195 3.91 -4.33 11.39
CA GLY A 195 5.07 -5.13 11.81
C GLY A 195 5.03 -6.60 11.37
N PRO A 196 3.96 -7.36 11.63
CA PRO A 196 3.84 -8.75 11.18
C PRO A 196 3.90 -8.88 9.64
N VAL A 197 3.29 -7.95 8.90
CA VAL A 197 3.27 -7.96 7.42
C VAL A 197 4.67 -7.71 6.86
N LEU A 198 5.32 -6.63 7.27
CA LEU A 198 6.65 -6.24 6.77
C LEU A 198 7.72 -7.23 7.23
N GLY A 199 7.62 -7.75 8.47
CA GLY A 199 8.48 -8.81 8.98
C GLY A 199 8.31 -10.13 8.22
N ALA A 200 7.08 -10.50 7.86
CA ALA A 200 6.81 -11.70 7.07
C ALA A 200 7.37 -11.59 5.64
N LEU A 201 7.18 -10.44 4.99
CA LEU A 201 7.74 -10.17 3.65
C LEU A 201 9.27 -10.15 3.67
N SER A 202 9.87 -9.56 4.71
CA SER A 202 11.33 -9.58 4.90
C SER A 202 11.85 -11.01 5.11
N ALA A 203 11.25 -11.79 6.01
CA ALA A 203 11.63 -13.18 6.24
C ALA A 203 11.51 -14.02 4.96
N TRP A 204 10.38 -13.92 4.26
CA TRP A 204 10.14 -14.62 2.99
C TRP A 204 11.17 -14.27 1.92
N SER A 205 11.42 -12.98 1.70
CA SER A 205 12.37 -12.52 0.68
C SER A 205 13.80 -12.97 0.96
N ALA A 206 14.17 -13.12 2.24
CA ALA A 206 15.44 -13.67 2.72
C ALA A 206 15.49 -15.21 2.74
N GLY A 207 14.44 -15.90 2.28
CA GLY A 207 14.33 -17.36 2.30
C GLY A 207 14.24 -17.95 3.71
N GLN A 208 13.83 -17.16 4.69
CA GLN A 208 13.65 -17.58 6.08
C GLN A 208 12.20 -18.02 6.34
N PRO A 209 11.97 -18.92 7.32
CA PRO A 209 10.63 -19.28 7.76
C PRO A 209 9.87 -18.06 8.30
N LEU A 210 8.56 -17.98 8.03
CA LEU A 210 7.70 -16.89 8.49
C LEU A 210 7.61 -16.77 10.02
N SER A 211 7.90 -17.84 10.76
CA SER A 211 8.00 -17.82 12.23
C SER A 211 9.06 -16.85 12.75
N LYS A 212 10.05 -16.46 11.92
CA LYS A 212 11.04 -15.43 12.27
C LYS A 212 10.54 -14.00 12.09
N ALA A 213 9.35 -13.77 11.52
CA ALA A 213 8.80 -12.42 11.32
C ALA A 213 8.71 -11.63 12.63
N GLY A 214 8.28 -12.26 13.72
CA GLY A 214 8.20 -11.66 15.06
C GLY A 214 9.55 -11.39 15.74
N GLN A 215 10.66 -11.79 15.12
CA GLN A 215 12.03 -11.54 15.62
C GLN A 215 12.75 -10.48 14.77
N HIS A 216 12.04 -9.88 13.81
CA HIS A 216 12.62 -8.88 12.93
C HIS A 216 13.14 -7.68 13.74
N PRO A 217 14.37 -7.19 13.48
CA PRO A 217 15.01 -6.16 14.33
C PRO A 217 14.22 -4.86 14.44
N VAL A 218 13.54 -4.47 13.36
CA VAL A 218 12.68 -3.25 13.31
C VAL A 218 11.20 -3.53 13.59
N TRP A 219 10.66 -4.66 13.15
CA TRP A 219 9.22 -4.93 13.05
C TRP A 219 8.72 -6.09 13.93
N GLY A 220 9.61 -6.82 14.61
CA GLY A 220 9.28 -8.02 15.36
C GLY A 220 8.56 -7.76 16.68
N HIS A 221 8.71 -6.56 17.24
CA HIS A 221 8.05 -6.18 18.50
C HIS A 221 7.16 -4.95 18.28
N PRO A 222 5.89 -4.99 18.74
CA PRO A 222 5.10 -3.77 18.83
C PRO A 222 5.84 -2.80 19.75
N GLN A 223 6.09 -1.58 19.27
CA GLN A 223 6.67 -0.57 20.16
C GLN A 223 5.56 -0.16 21.13
N VAL A 224 5.85 -0.17 22.44
CA VAL A 224 4.95 0.45 23.41
C VAL A 224 4.98 1.95 23.13
N MET A 225 4.00 2.45 22.37
CA MET A 225 3.87 3.87 22.13
C MET A 225 3.64 4.56 23.49
N PRO A 226 4.33 5.67 23.79
CA PRO A 226 3.93 6.50 24.92
C PRO A 226 2.48 6.92 24.71
N ALA A 227 1.66 6.81 25.76
CA ALA A 227 0.26 7.18 25.71
C ALA A 227 0.10 8.54 25.01
N PRO A 228 -0.84 8.67 24.06
CA PRO A 228 -1.05 9.92 23.35
C PRO A 228 -1.23 11.03 24.39
N LYS A 229 -0.29 11.97 24.48
CA LYS A 229 -0.42 13.14 25.35
C LYS A 229 -1.74 13.82 24.99
N GLY A 230 -2.73 13.76 25.88
CA GLY A 230 -4.11 14.21 25.72
C GLY A 230 -4.33 15.07 24.48
N TRP A 231 -4.67 14.41 23.38
CA TRP A 231 -4.89 15.06 22.10
C TRP A 231 -6.24 15.77 22.19
N VAL A 232 -6.22 17.10 22.27
CA VAL A 232 -7.43 17.88 22.03
C VAL A 232 -7.70 17.81 20.53
N SER A 233 -8.39 16.75 20.12
CA SER A 233 -8.93 16.56 18.78
C SER A 233 -10.09 17.53 18.57
N ASN A 234 -9.80 18.83 18.43
CA ASN A 234 -10.81 19.77 17.94
C ASN A 234 -10.62 19.99 16.45
N GLN A 235 -10.83 18.94 15.66
CA GLN A 235 -11.21 19.08 14.26
C GLN A 235 -12.22 17.98 13.93
N SER A 236 -13.48 18.40 13.92
CA SER A 236 -14.59 17.70 13.28
C SER A 236 -14.14 17.18 11.91
N ARG A 237 -14.15 15.85 11.71
CA ARG A 237 -14.11 15.27 10.37
C ARG A 237 -15.18 15.99 9.53
N PRO A 238 -14.90 16.48 8.31
CA PRO A 238 -15.98 16.88 7.43
C PRO A 238 -16.75 15.60 7.10
N THR A 239 -17.89 15.40 7.77
CA THR A 239 -18.89 14.45 7.32
C THR A 239 -19.30 14.88 5.92
N TRP A 240 -18.94 14.11 4.90
CA TRP A 240 -19.44 14.31 3.55
C TRP A 240 -20.97 14.16 3.57
N ARG A 241 -21.69 15.28 3.72
CA ARG A 241 -23.13 15.34 3.52
C ARG A 241 -23.36 15.42 2.01
N ASN A 242 -23.86 14.32 1.45
CA ASN A 242 -24.10 14.13 0.02
C ASN A 242 -25.33 14.91 -0.50
N ARG A 243 -25.52 16.18 -0.09
CA ARG A 243 -26.72 16.94 -0.43
C ARG A 243 -26.56 18.37 -0.92
N ASP A 244 -25.34 18.92 -1.00
CA ASP A 244 -25.13 20.29 -1.50
C ASP A 244 -24.19 20.36 -2.73
N LEU A 245 -24.09 19.28 -3.50
CA LEU A 245 -23.52 19.36 -4.85
C LEU A 245 -24.63 19.85 -5.80
N PHE A 246 -24.40 20.99 -6.44
CA PHE A 246 -25.30 21.77 -7.31
C PHE A 246 -26.16 22.84 -6.61
N SER A 247 -25.52 23.96 -6.25
CA SER A 247 -26.19 25.27 -6.16
C SER A 247 -25.30 26.34 -6.78
N HIS A 248 -25.10 26.26 -8.11
CA HIS A 248 -24.78 27.45 -8.88
C HIS A 248 -26.09 27.99 -9.43
N ALA A 249 -26.62 29.02 -8.78
CA ALA A 249 -27.64 29.87 -9.39
C ALA A 249 -27.02 30.55 -10.61
N THR A 250 -27.63 30.36 -11.76
CA THR A 250 -27.30 31.03 -13.02
C THR A 250 -27.32 32.56 -12.79
N PRO A 251 -26.22 33.31 -13.00
CA PRO A 251 -26.28 34.76 -12.83
C PRO A 251 -27.19 35.36 -13.89
N ALA A 252 -28.24 36.04 -13.44
CA ALA A 252 -29.19 36.76 -14.30
C ALA A 252 -28.50 37.92 -15.01
N ARG A 253 -28.77 38.02 -16.30
CA ARG A 253 -28.31 39.07 -17.23
C ARG A 253 -28.85 40.44 -16.76
N PRO A 254 -28.02 41.49 -16.64
CA PRO A 254 -28.49 42.79 -16.20
C PRO A 254 -29.40 43.43 -17.27
N VAL A 255 -30.65 43.69 -16.89
CA VAL A 255 -31.61 44.50 -17.66
C VAL A 255 -31.21 45.96 -17.50
N VAL A 256 -30.83 46.60 -18.60
CA VAL A 256 -30.59 48.04 -18.66
C VAL A 256 -31.93 48.76 -18.48
N ALA A 257 -32.06 49.52 -17.40
CA ALA A 257 -33.20 50.39 -17.16
C ALA A 257 -33.09 51.64 -18.05
N VAL A 258 -34.09 51.84 -18.91
CA VAL A 258 -34.36 53.09 -19.62
C VAL A 258 -35.05 54.06 -18.66
N PRO A 259 -34.53 55.26 -18.37
CA PRO A 259 -35.33 56.31 -17.77
C PRO A 259 -35.95 57.19 -18.87
N ALA A 260 -37.27 57.11 -19.00
CA ALA A 260 -38.06 58.02 -19.83
C ALA A 260 -39.06 58.82 -18.96
N GLY A 261 -39.05 60.14 -19.16
CA GLY A 261 -40.03 61.12 -18.65
C GLY A 261 -39.59 61.78 -17.35
N GLY A 262 -39.45 63.09 -17.20
CA GLY A 262 -39.93 64.30 -17.89
C GLY A 262 -39.97 65.41 -16.80
N PRO A 263 -40.69 66.54 -16.92
CA PRO A 263 -40.75 67.55 -17.97
C PRO A 263 -40.17 68.93 -17.54
N ARG A 264 -39.90 69.77 -18.55
CA ARG A 264 -40.05 71.25 -18.64
C ARG A 264 -39.51 72.18 -17.53
N ARG A 265 -38.60 73.06 -17.93
CA ARG A 265 -38.78 74.53 -17.93
C ARG A 265 -37.94 75.17 -19.02
#